data_AF-A0AA88ZPF9-F1
#
_entry.id   AF-A0AA88ZPF9-F1
#
_cell.length_a   1.000
_cell.length_b   1.000
_cell.length_c   1.000
_cell.angle_alpha   90.00
_cell.angle_beta   90.00
_cell.angle_gamma   90.00
#
_symmetry.space_group_name_H-M   'P 1'
#
loop_
_entity.id
_entity.type
_entity.pdbx_description
1 polymer ?
#
loop_
_entity_poly.entity_id
_entity_poly.type
_entity_poly.pdbx_seq_one_letter_code
_entity_poly.pdbx_strand_id
1 'polypeptide(L)'
;MIEVQKQIDLDLELDIYKKLLEDNILFFDIETTGFDKEKEKVVLISGGWFLQDKKFVIKQYFAESLDEEVQVLKAFKQDVAKFNSWCSYNGKAFDEPFIKKRMNINNIEFTPPREHIDLYRIIRPYYKQLGMERCNLKSVEKYLGIHRADKIDGGISVELYYDFLDTKDERLRYVIMLHNYEDVLNLPSIFKLTYDIKKNDTLKREGGITKKQLDYLRFLMKKNNIQMTDDLKKISKKSASRIIDSILRGNIDIDKFNEIIKDSY
;
A
#
# COMPACT_ATOMS: atom_id res chain seq x y z
N MET A 1 -4.63 -24.72 -4.44
CA MET A 1 -4.22 -23.30 -4.56
C MET A 1 -3.97 -23.07 -6.03
N ILE A 2 -4.57 -22.02 -6.55
CA ILE A 2 -4.46 -21.63 -7.95
C ILE A 2 -3.47 -20.49 -8.09
N GLU A 3 -2.62 -20.59 -9.12
CA GLU A 3 -1.79 -19.48 -9.59
C GLU A 3 -2.27 -19.07 -10.99
N VAL A 4 -2.55 -17.78 -11.16
CA VAL A 4 -2.86 -17.19 -12.46
C VAL A 4 -1.90 -16.06 -12.72
N GLN A 5 -1.32 -16.01 -13.91
CA GLN A 5 -0.44 -14.93 -14.35
C GLN A 5 -0.94 -14.33 -15.66
N LYS A 6 -0.97 -12.99 -15.73
CA LYS A 6 -1.33 -12.22 -16.91
C LYS A 6 -0.23 -11.21 -17.21
N GLN A 7 -0.05 -10.89 -18.49
CA GLN A 7 0.79 -9.79 -18.95
C GLN A 7 -0.07 -8.78 -19.69
N ILE A 8 0.14 -7.51 -19.38
CA ILE A 8 -0.68 -6.40 -19.88
C ILE A 8 0.26 -5.29 -20.36
N ASP A 9 -0.12 -4.67 -21.48
CA ASP A 9 0.44 -3.38 -21.89
C ASP A 9 -0.32 -2.28 -21.18
N LEU A 10 0.36 -1.56 -20.30
CA LEU A 10 -0.15 -0.31 -19.75
C LEU A 10 0.31 0.85 -20.63
N ASP A 11 -0.43 1.96 -20.61
CA ASP A 11 -0.01 3.20 -21.26
C ASP A 11 0.52 4.15 -20.19
N LEU A 12 1.84 4.15 -20.00
CA LEU A 12 2.53 5.04 -19.08
C LEU A 12 3.64 5.82 -19.79
N GLU A 13 3.94 7.02 -19.28
CA GLU A 13 5.07 7.81 -19.78
C GLU A 13 6.40 7.06 -19.56
N LEU A 14 7.33 7.18 -20.51
CA LEU A 14 8.61 6.44 -20.48
C LEU A 14 9.42 6.67 -19.19
N ASP A 15 9.38 7.88 -18.65
CA ASP A 15 10.11 8.23 -17.43
C ASP A 15 9.49 7.54 -16.20
N ILE A 16 8.19 7.29 -16.20
CA ILE A 16 7.51 6.51 -15.15
C ILE A 16 7.95 5.04 -15.23
N TYR A 17 7.99 4.45 -16.43
CA TYR A 17 8.51 3.09 -16.60
C TYR A 17 9.92 2.93 -16.06
N LYS A 18 10.83 3.83 -16.45
CA LYS A 18 12.22 3.81 -15.97
C LYS A 18 12.26 3.87 -14.45
N LYS A 19 11.49 4.77 -13.84
CA LYS A 19 11.42 4.93 -12.40
C LYS A 19 10.93 3.65 -11.70
N LEU A 20 9.87 3.02 -12.21
CA LEU A 20 9.32 1.78 -11.64
C LEU A 20 10.30 0.61 -11.74
N LEU A 21 11.08 0.52 -12.82
CA LEU A 21 12.12 -0.48 -13.00
C LEU A 21 13.33 -0.22 -12.09
N GLU A 22 13.79 1.04 -11.99
CA GLU A 22 14.89 1.45 -11.14
C GLU A 22 14.60 1.21 -9.65
N ASP A 23 13.38 1.53 -9.20
CA ASP A 23 12.97 1.38 -7.80
C ASP A 23 12.66 -0.08 -7.43
N ASN A 24 12.65 -1.00 -8.42
CA ASN A 24 12.37 -2.42 -8.27
C ASN A 24 11.14 -2.68 -7.38
N ILE A 25 9.98 -2.22 -7.87
CA ILE A 25 8.71 -2.16 -7.12
C ILE A 25 7.81 -3.38 -7.45
N LEU A 26 7.30 -4.02 -6.40
CA LEU A 26 6.15 -4.92 -6.44
C LEU A 26 4.88 -4.19 -6.01
N PHE A 27 3.90 -4.06 -6.89
CA PHE A 27 2.54 -3.67 -6.55
C PHE A 27 1.79 -4.85 -5.92
N PHE A 28 1.00 -4.66 -4.87
CA PHE A 28 0.23 -5.75 -4.29
C PHE A 28 -1.01 -5.30 -3.53
N ASP A 29 -1.93 -6.26 -3.37
CA ASP A 29 -3.16 -6.16 -2.59
C ASP A 29 -3.56 -7.58 -2.09
N ILE A 30 -4.32 -7.68 -1.00
CA ILE A 30 -4.75 -8.96 -0.41
C ILE A 30 -6.28 -9.04 -0.19
N GLU A 31 -6.83 -10.24 -0.34
CA GLU A 31 -8.13 -10.60 0.24
C GLU A 31 -7.94 -11.47 1.48
N THR A 32 -8.79 -11.26 2.47
CA THR A 32 -8.76 -11.97 3.75
C THR A 32 -10.15 -12.46 4.12
N THR A 33 -10.26 -13.40 5.05
CA THR A 33 -11.57 -13.82 5.59
C THR A 33 -12.18 -12.83 6.59
N GLY A 34 -11.51 -11.71 6.86
CA GLY A 34 -11.98 -10.66 7.75
C GLY A 34 -10.83 -9.79 8.28
N PHE A 35 -11.14 -8.84 9.16
CA PHE A 35 -10.18 -7.80 9.55
C PHE A 35 -9.20 -8.17 10.69
N ASP A 36 -9.47 -9.25 11.44
CA ASP A 36 -8.65 -9.64 12.59
C ASP A 36 -7.50 -10.56 12.17
N LYS A 37 -6.33 -9.99 11.88
CA LYS A 37 -5.09 -10.72 11.50
C LYS A 37 -4.65 -11.81 12.47
N GLU A 38 -5.14 -11.84 13.71
CA GLU A 38 -4.85 -12.93 14.66
C GLU A 38 -5.66 -14.19 14.33
N LYS A 39 -6.88 -14.03 13.80
CA LYS A 39 -7.85 -15.12 13.61
C LYS A 39 -8.11 -15.44 12.14
N GLU A 40 -8.20 -14.40 11.32
CA GLU A 40 -8.57 -14.45 9.92
C GLU A 40 -7.39 -14.81 9.03
N LYS A 41 -7.68 -15.39 7.86
CA LYS A 41 -6.69 -15.92 6.93
C LYS A 41 -6.54 -15.04 5.69
N VAL A 42 -5.36 -15.05 5.09
CA VAL A 42 -5.16 -14.54 3.72
C VAL A 42 -5.60 -15.61 2.72
N VAL A 43 -6.48 -15.24 1.80
CA VAL A 43 -7.09 -16.17 0.83
C VAL A 43 -6.76 -15.83 -0.62
N LEU A 44 -6.38 -14.59 -0.88
CA LEU A 44 -5.89 -14.15 -2.19
C LEU A 44 -4.81 -13.10 -1.99
N ILE A 45 -3.73 -13.21 -2.78
CA ILE A 45 -2.77 -12.13 -2.95
C ILE A 45 -2.60 -11.91 -4.44
N SER A 46 -2.69 -10.66 -4.89
CA SER A 46 -2.22 -10.26 -6.22
C SER A 46 -0.91 -9.51 -6.08
N GLY A 47 0.10 -9.88 -6.87
CA GLY A 47 1.35 -9.15 -7.03
C GLY A 47 1.52 -8.69 -8.47
N GLY A 48 1.99 -7.47 -8.70
CA GLY A 48 2.20 -6.91 -10.03
C GLY A 48 3.53 -6.17 -10.17
N TRP A 49 4.23 -6.36 -11.28
CA TRP A 49 5.54 -5.74 -11.52
C TRP A 49 5.83 -5.57 -13.02
N PHE A 50 6.75 -4.67 -13.34
CA PHE A 50 7.20 -4.47 -14.72
C PHE A 50 8.38 -5.35 -15.09
N LEU A 51 8.35 -5.90 -16.30
CA LEU A 51 9.49 -6.51 -16.96
C LEU A 51 10.29 -5.44 -17.74
N GLN A 52 11.53 -5.80 -18.12
CA GLN A 52 12.43 -4.90 -18.86
C GLN A 52 11.87 -4.45 -20.22
N ASP A 53 11.00 -5.25 -20.83
CA ASP A 53 10.29 -4.95 -22.08
C ASP A 53 9.01 -4.12 -21.88
N LYS A 54 8.81 -3.57 -20.67
CA LYS A 54 7.67 -2.73 -20.26
C LYS A 54 6.34 -3.47 -20.13
N LYS A 55 6.32 -4.81 -20.19
CA LYS A 55 5.12 -5.58 -19.87
C LYS A 55 4.84 -5.52 -18.37
N PHE A 56 3.60 -5.21 -18.00
CA PHE A 56 3.14 -5.32 -16.63
C PHE A 56 2.64 -6.74 -16.38
N VAL A 57 3.28 -7.45 -15.48
CA VAL A 57 2.88 -8.79 -15.05
C VAL A 57 2.00 -8.62 -13.82
N ILE A 58 0.89 -9.36 -13.76
CA ILE A 58 0.13 -9.57 -12.53
C ILE A 58 0.03 -11.07 -12.30
N LYS A 59 0.40 -11.49 -11.09
CA LYS A 59 0.32 -12.87 -10.62
C LYS A 59 -0.56 -12.93 -9.38
N GLN A 60 -1.54 -13.83 -9.40
CA GLN A 60 -2.50 -14.03 -8.31
C GLN A 60 -2.33 -15.41 -7.70
N TYR A 61 -2.37 -15.49 -6.37
CA TYR A 61 -2.30 -16.74 -5.60
C TYR A 61 -3.60 -16.90 -4.82
N PHE A 62 -4.48 -17.78 -5.27
CA PHE A 62 -5.81 -17.98 -4.69
C PHE A 62 -5.88 -19.30 -3.92
N ALA A 63 -6.24 -19.23 -2.64
CA ALA A 63 -6.55 -20.38 -1.81
C ALA A 63 -7.93 -20.93 -2.19
N GLU A 64 -8.02 -22.21 -2.56
CA GLU A 64 -9.30 -22.87 -2.86
C GLU A 64 -9.93 -23.52 -1.62
N SER A 65 -9.19 -23.52 -0.50
CA SER A 65 -9.64 -23.88 0.83
C SER A 65 -8.88 -23.06 1.88
N LEU A 66 -9.43 -22.96 3.09
CA LEU A 66 -8.79 -22.24 4.19
C LEU A 66 -7.43 -22.82 4.59
N ASP A 67 -7.17 -24.09 4.31
CA ASP A 67 -5.92 -24.76 4.67
C ASP A 67 -4.77 -24.42 3.71
N GLU A 68 -5.07 -23.69 2.63
CA GLU A 68 -4.10 -23.30 1.61
C GLU A 68 -3.41 -21.95 1.85
N GLU A 69 -3.72 -21.27 2.96
CA GLU A 69 -3.09 -19.98 3.31
C GLU A 69 -1.55 -20.10 3.33
N VAL A 70 -1.00 -21.20 3.87
CA VAL A 70 0.46 -21.40 3.95
C VAL A 70 1.09 -21.46 2.56
N GLN A 71 0.41 -22.07 1.59
CA GLN A 71 0.83 -22.19 0.19
C GLN A 71 0.81 -20.80 -0.46
N VAL A 72 -0.27 -20.03 -0.28
CA VAL A 72 -0.40 -18.65 -0.76
C VAL A 72 0.72 -17.76 -0.22
N LEU A 73 0.94 -17.78 1.10
CA LEU A 73 1.98 -16.98 1.75
C LEU A 73 3.38 -17.38 1.27
N LYS A 74 3.69 -18.69 1.17
CA LYS A 74 4.99 -19.15 0.69
C LYS A 74 5.25 -18.79 -0.77
N ALA A 75 4.24 -18.91 -1.64
CA ALA A 75 4.36 -18.55 -3.05
C ALA A 75 4.59 -17.05 -3.20
N PHE A 76 3.80 -16.22 -2.52
CA PHE A 76 4.00 -14.77 -2.52
C PHE A 76 5.38 -14.37 -1.95
N LYS A 77 5.84 -15.01 -0.86
CA LYS A 77 7.19 -14.80 -0.29
C LYS A 77 8.28 -14.97 -1.34
N GLN A 78 8.20 -15.99 -2.19
CA GLN A 78 9.23 -16.27 -3.21
C GLN A 78 9.31 -15.15 -4.25
N ASP A 79 8.17 -14.59 -4.64
CA ASP A 79 8.13 -13.53 -5.63
C ASP A 79 8.49 -12.17 -5.02
N VAL A 80 7.95 -11.81 -3.85
CA VAL A 80 8.27 -10.53 -3.18
C VAL A 80 9.74 -10.39 -2.77
N ALA A 81 10.45 -11.50 -2.52
CA ALA A 81 11.88 -11.48 -2.18
C ALA A 81 12.79 -10.92 -3.29
N LYS A 82 12.28 -10.75 -4.51
CA LYS A 82 13.00 -10.20 -5.66
C LYS A 82 12.98 -8.67 -5.71
N PHE A 83 12.19 -8.03 -4.86
CA PHE A 83 11.90 -6.60 -4.91
C PHE A 83 12.46 -5.86 -3.70
N ASN A 84 12.98 -4.65 -3.94
CA ASN A 84 13.50 -3.80 -2.87
C ASN A 84 12.40 -2.97 -2.22
N SER A 85 11.30 -2.77 -2.96
CA SER A 85 10.16 -1.97 -2.56
C SER A 85 8.88 -2.71 -2.90
N TRP A 86 7.86 -2.56 -2.07
CA TRP A 86 6.48 -2.86 -2.47
C TRP A 86 5.60 -1.62 -2.39
N CYS A 87 4.52 -1.63 -3.16
CA CYS A 87 3.59 -0.53 -3.32
C CYS A 87 2.16 -1.06 -3.20
N SER A 88 1.34 -0.37 -2.42
CA SER A 88 -0.07 -0.73 -2.21
C SER A 88 -0.92 0.53 -2.06
N TYR A 89 -2.24 0.35 -1.98
CA TYR A 89 -3.16 1.41 -1.63
C TYR A 89 -3.65 1.24 -0.18
N ASN A 90 -3.14 2.06 0.74
CA ASN A 90 -3.44 1.97 2.18
C ASN A 90 -2.92 0.69 2.88
N GLY A 91 -2.02 -0.07 2.25
CA GLY A 91 -1.55 -1.34 2.80
C GLY A 91 -0.60 -1.23 4.00
N LYS A 92 -0.04 -0.04 4.31
CA LYS A 92 0.65 0.14 5.60
C LYS A 92 -0.33 0.07 6.78
N ALA A 93 -1.61 0.36 6.55
CA ALA A 93 -2.64 0.29 7.59
C ALA A 93 -3.22 -1.12 7.74
N PHE A 94 -3.22 -1.92 6.67
CA PHE A 94 -3.90 -3.22 6.63
C PHE A 94 -2.98 -4.35 6.13
N ASP A 95 -2.67 -4.37 4.83
CA ASP A 95 -2.05 -5.49 4.11
C ASP A 95 -0.70 -5.93 4.70
N GLU A 96 0.24 -5.00 4.86
CA GLU A 96 1.57 -5.32 5.40
C GLU A 96 1.48 -5.87 6.83
N PRO A 97 0.80 -5.21 7.78
CA PRO A 97 0.59 -5.77 9.12
C PRO A 97 -0.07 -7.15 9.11
N PHE A 98 -0.99 -7.39 8.17
CA PHE A 98 -1.71 -8.65 8.04
C PHE A 98 -0.76 -9.76 7.57
N ILE A 99 -0.07 -9.57 6.44
CA ILE A 99 0.90 -10.53 5.90
C ILE A 99 1.98 -10.84 6.93
N LYS A 100 2.59 -9.82 7.56
CA LYS A 100 3.63 -10.02 8.58
C LYS A 100 3.13 -10.90 9.73
N LYS A 101 1.91 -10.64 10.21
CA LYS A 101 1.34 -11.41 11.31
C LYS A 101 1.03 -12.85 10.90
N ARG A 102 0.43 -13.05 9.73
CA ARG A 102 0.08 -14.40 9.24
C ARG A 102 1.30 -15.23 8.89
N MET A 103 2.35 -14.63 8.33
CA MET A 103 3.66 -15.27 8.14
C MET A 103 4.24 -15.74 9.48
N ASN A 104 4.21 -14.88 10.51
CA ASN A 104 4.70 -15.22 11.85
C ASN A 104 3.90 -16.37 12.49
N ILE A 105 2.56 -16.30 12.49
CA ILE A 105 1.68 -17.35 13.03
C ILE A 105 1.96 -18.70 12.36
N ASN A 106 2.21 -18.70 11.05
CA ASN A 106 2.48 -19.91 10.27
C ASN A 106 3.96 -20.33 10.29
N ASN A 107 4.79 -19.72 11.15
CA ASN A 107 6.24 -19.97 11.25
C ASN A 107 6.98 -19.85 9.91
N ILE A 108 6.54 -18.92 9.06
CA ILE A 108 7.18 -18.60 7.80
C ILE A 108 8.13 -17.42 8.05
N GLU A 109 9.43 -17.68 8.01
CA GLU A 109 10.44 -16.61 8.07
C GLU A 109 10.21 -15.64 6.90
N PHE A 110 9.94 -14.37 7.19
CA PHE A 110 9.61 -13.38 6.17
C PHE A 110 10.31 -12.06 6.48
N THR A 111 11.12 -11.60 5.53
CA THR A 111 11.68 -10.25 5.54
C THR A 111 10.92 -9.44 4.49
N PRO A 112 10.15 -8.41 4.87
CA PRO A 112 9.47 -7.55 3.91
C PRO A 112 10.48 -6.74 3.09
N PRO A 113 10.08 -6.20 1.93
CA PRO A 113 10.87 -5.19 1.22
C PRO A 113 11.25 -4.02 2.13
N ARG A 114 12.41 -3.41 1.85
CA ARG A 114 12.96 -2.30 2.65
C ARG A 114 12.04 -1.08 2.67
N GLU A 115 11.35 -0.85 1.55
CA GLU A 115 10.50 0.31 1.36
C GLU A 115 9.05 -0.10 1.10
N HIS A 116 8.11 0.65 1.71
CA HIS A 116 6.69 0.55 1.41
C HIS A 116 6.14 1.89 0.94
N ILE A 117 5.77 1.92 -0.35
CA ILE A 117 5.14 3.05 -1.00
C ILE A 117 3.62 2.90 -0.86
N ASP A 118 3.03 3.63 0.09
CA ASP A 118 1.57 3.64 0.30
C ASP A 118 0.95 4.82 -0.46
N LEU A 119 0.28 4.50 -1.58
CA LEU A 119 -0.27 5.50 -2.50
C LEU A 119 -1.38 6.34 -1.84
N TYR A 120 -2.18 5.72 -0.96
CA TYR A 120 -3.22 6.42 -0.23
C TYR A 120 -2.62 7.55 0.59
N ARG A 121 -1.55 7.29 1.35
CA ARG A 121 -0.94 8.30 2.24
C ARG A 121 -0.38 9.49 1.47
N ILE A 122 0.18 9.25 0.28
CA ILE A 122 0.74 10.29 -0.57
C ILE A 122 -0.37 11.17 -1.18
N ILE A 123 -1.49 10.57 -1.62
CA ILE A 123 -2.57 11.28 -2.33
C ILE A 123 -3.55 11.97 -1.37
N ARG A 124 -3.79 11.35 -0.21
CA ARG A 124 -4.80 11.74 0.77
C ARG A 124 -4.70 13.19 1.31
N PRO A 125 -3.52 13.84 1.36
CA PRO A 125 -3.43 15.26 1.72
C PRO A 125 -3.87 16.23 0.61
N TYR A 126 -4.04 15.77 -0.62
CA TYR A 126 -4.28 16.63 -1.79
C TYR A 126 -5.65 16.38 -2.44
N TYR A 127 -6.33 15.29 -2.09
CA TYR A 127 -7.52 14.81 -2.80
C TYR A 127 -8.62 15.87 -3.02
N LYS A 128 -8.87 16.77 -2.05
CA LYS A 128 -9.85 17.85 -2.22
C LYS A 128 -9.43 18.90 -3.24
N GLN A 129 -8.14 19.23 -3.28
CA GLN A 129 -7.58 20.16 -4.27
C GLN A 129 -7.57 19.54 -5.67
N LEU A 130 -7.50 18.21 -5.76
CA LEU A 130 -7.70 17.46 -6.99
C LEU A 130 -9.19 17.33 -7.36
N GLY A 131 -10.11 17.92 -6.60
CA GLY A 131 -11.55 17.88 -6.87
C GLY A 131 -12.24 16.58 -6.49
N MET A 132 -11.59 15.69 -5.72
CA MET A 132 -12.17 14.43 -5.27
C MET A 132 -12.96 14.59 -3.96
N GLU A 133 -14.15 13.98 -3.88
CA GLU A 133 -14.97 13.94 -2.64
C GLU A 133 -14.43 12.95 -1.61
N ARG A 134 -13.82 11.87 -2.08
CA ARG A 134 -13.24 10.78 -1.27
C ARG A 134 -11.89 10.37 -1.86
N CYS A 135 -11.10 9.68 -1.05
CA CYS A 135 -9.78 9.19 -1.43
C CYS A 135 -9.69 7.69 -1.14
N ASN A 136 -10.73 6.92 -1.44
CA ASN A 136 -10.61 5.46 -1.53
C ASN A 136 -10.15 5.10 -2.96
N LEU A 137 -9.64 3.87 -3.14
CA LEU A 137 -9.05 3.40 -4.40
C LEU A 137 -9.96 3.69 -5.60
N LYS A 138 -11.21 3.24 -5.55
CA LYS A 138 -12.24 3.47 -6.59
C LYS A 138 -12.48 4.95 -6.91
N SER A 139 -12.38 5.85 -5.92
CA SER A 139 -12.52 7.30 -6.16
C SER A 139 -11.32 7.87 -6.92
N VAL A 140 -10.11 7.41 -6.60
CA VAL A 140 -8.89 7.85 -7.30
C VAL A 140 -8.84 7.28 -8.72
N GLU A 141 -9.23 6.02 -8.90
CA GLU A 141 -9.37 5.40 -10.23
C GLU A 141 -10.36 6.17 -11.10
N LYS A 142 -11.54 6.50 -10.55
CA LYS A 142 -12.53 7.31 -11.26
C LYS A 142 -11.98 8.70 -11.63
N TYR A 143 -11.22 9.33 -10.75
CA TYR A 143 -10.55 10.60 -11.04
C TYR A 143 -9.56 10.49 -12.20
N LEU A 144 -8.87 9.35 -12.33
CA LEU A 144 -7.97 9.05 -13.44
C LEU A 144 -8.70 8.59 -14.72
N GLY A 145 -10.03 8.54 -14.72
CA GLY A 145 -10.82 8.05 -15.86
C GLY A 145 -10.77 6.53 -16.03
N ILE A 146 -10.38 5.78 -14.99
CA ILE A 146 -10.34 4.32 -15.01
C ILE A 146 -11.75 3.77 -14.79
N HIS A 147 -12.13 2.83 -15.64
CA HIS A 147 -13.40 2.12 -15.58
C HIS A 147 -13.17 0.65 -15.22
N ARG A 148 -13.70 0.24 -14.08
CA ARG A 148 -13.60 -1.12 -13.54
C ARG A 148 -14.66 -2.04 -14.11
N ALA A 149 -14.29 -3.29 -14.36
CA ALA A 149 -15.25 -4.38 -14.59
C ALA A 149 -15.72 -4.99 -13.26
N ASP A 150 -14.94 -4.85 -12.20
CA ASP A 150 -15.31 -5.23 -10.83
C ASP A 150 -16.59 -4.52 -10.36
N LYS A 151 -17.43 -5.29 -9.67
CA LYS A 151 -18.74 -4.85 -9.17
C LYS A 151 -18.90 -5.01 -7.66
N ILE A 152 -17.92 -5.59 -6.97
CA ILE A 152 -18.01 -5.89 -5.54
C ILE A 152 -17.13 -4.95 -4.73
N ASP A 153 -17.33 -4.90 -3.42
CA ASP A 153 -16.37 -4.32 -2.49
C ASP A 153 -15.75 -5.43 -1.61
N GLY A 154 -14.77 -5.06 -0.78
CA GLY A 154 -14.08 -6.02 0.06
C GLY A 154 -14.96 -6.69 1.12
N GLY A 155 -16.07 -6.07 1.54
CA GLY A 155 -17.01 -6.72 2.47
C GLY A 155 -17.73 -7.88 1.80
N ILE A 156 -18.20 -7.66 0.57
CA ILE A 156 -18.85 -8.68 -0.25
C ILE A 156 -17.84 -9.79 -0.65
N SER A 157 -16.58 -9.45 -0.90
CA SER A 157 -15.52 -10.41 -1.25
C SER A 157 -15.41 -11.56 -0.25
N VAL A 158 -15.51 -11.27 1.05
CA VAL A 158 -15.48 -12.28 2.12
C VAL A 158 -16.67 -13.23 2.03
N GLU A 159 -17.88 -12.70 1.89
CA GLU A 159 -19.12 -13.51 1.78
C GLU A 159 -19.05 -14.44 0.55
N LEU A 160 -18.64 -13.91 -0.60
CA LEU A 160 -18.51 -14.70 -1.83
C LEU A 160 -17.43 -15.78 -1.70
N TYR A 161 -16.37 -15.56 -0.92
CA TYR A 161 -15.35 -16.58 -0.69
C TYR A 161 -15.91 -17.76 0.10
N TYR A 162 -16.70 -17.51 1.15
CA TYR A 162 -17.38 -18.59 1.88
C TYR A 162 -18.40 -19.33 1.01
N ASP A 163 -19.20 -18.61 0.22
CA ASP A 163 -20.11 -19.24 -0.75
C ASP A 163 -19.34 -20.09 -1.78
N PHE A 164 -18.16 -19.63 -2.22
CA PHE A 164 -17.28 -20.42 -3.09
C PHE A 164 -16.75 -21.66 -2.38
N LEU A 165 -16.41 -21.59 -1.09
CA LEU A 165 -15.94 -22.77 -0.35
C LEU A 165 -17.01 -23.87 -0.30
N ASP A 166 -18.28 -23.49 -0.15
CA ASP A 166 -19.41 -24.42 -0.05
C ASP A 166 -19.83 -24.96 -1.42
N THR A 167 -19.89 -24.10 -2.43
CA THR A 167 -20.46 -24.43 -3.75
C THR A 167 -19.43 -24.85 -4.79
N LYS A 168 -18.18 -24.42 -4.62
CA LYS A 168 -17.12 -24.46 -5.66
C LYS A 168 -17.55 -23.80 -6.98
N ASP A 169 -18.44 -22.81 -6.92
CA ASP A 169 -18.89 -22.08 -8.10
C ASP A 169 -17.77 -21.19 -8.66
N GLU A 170 -17.29 -21.58 -9.84
CA GLU A 170 -16.27 -20.89 -10.62
C GLU A 170 -16.59 -19.41 -10.91
N ARG A 171 -17.87 -19.04 -10.96
CA ARG A 171 -18.29 -17.65 -11.15
C ARG A 171 -17.97 -16.80 -9.95
N LEU A 172 -18.09 -17.34 -8.73
CA LEU A 172 -17.73 -16.64 -7.49
C LEU A 172 -16.23 -16.42 -7.42
N ARG A 173 -15.45 -17.47 -7.72
CA ARG A 173 -13.98 -17.37 -7.83
C ARG A 173 -13.57 -16.29 -8.82
N TYR A 174 -14.18 -16.28 -10.01
CA TYR A 174 -13.91 -15.27 -11.03
C TYR A 174 -14.16 -13.84 -10.52
N VAL A 175 -15.27 -13.60 -9.83
CA VAL A 175 -15.62 -12.27 -9.31
C VAL A 175 -14.64 -11.80 -8.24
N ILE A 176 -14.28 -12.67 -7.29
CA ILE A 176 -13.29 -12.36 -6.23
C ILE A 176 -11.92 -12.08 -6.85
N MET A 177 -11.46 -12.96 -7.75
CA MET A 177 -10.17 -12.78 -8.40
C MET A 177 -10.12 -11.53 -9.29
N LEU A 178 -11.22 -11.17 -9.94
CA LEU A 178 -11.31 -9.95 -10.74
C LEU A 178 -11.21 -8.68 -9.88
N HIS A 179 -11.87 -8.66 -8.71
CA HIS A 179 -11.80 -7.55 -7.76
C HIS A 179 -10.34 -7.24 -7.39
N ASN A 180 -9.66 -8.24 -6.82
CA ASN A 180 -8.29 -8.13 -6.35
C ASN A 180 -7.28 -7.89 -7.50
N TYR A 181 -7.56 -8.46 -8.69
CA TYR A 181 -6.76 -8.22 -9.88
C TYR A 181 -6.78 -6.73 -10.29
N GLU A 182 -7.97 -6.12 -10.33
CA GLU A 182 -8.10 -4.71 -10.70
C GLU A 182 -7.53 -3.77 -9.63
N ASP A 183 -7.57 -4.17 -8.35
CA ASP A 183 -6.95 -3.42 -7.26
C ASP A 183 -5.42 -3.31 -7.40
N VAL A 184 -4.78 -4.27 -8.08
CA VAL A 184 -3.34 -4.21 -8.43
C VAL A 184 -3.09 -3.62 -9.81
N LEU A 185 -3.96 -3.92 -10.79
CA LEU A 185 -3.82 -3.48 -12.18
C LEU A 185 -3.66 -1.95 -12.30
N ASN A 186 -4.41 -1.21 -11.48
CA ASN A 186 -4.50 0.24 -11.61
C ASN A 186 -3.45 0.99 -10.76
N LEU A 187 -2.73 0.31 -9.86
CA LEU A 187 -1.74 0.94 -8.98
C LEU A 187 -0.60 1.65 -9.74
N PRO A 188 -0.08 1.17 -10.88
CA PRO A 188 0.91 1.92 -11.66
C PRO A 188 0.43 3.30 -12.13
N SER A 189 -0.83 3.40 -12.58
CA SER A 189 -1.44 4.68 -12.99
C SER A 189 -1.65 5.61 -11.80
N ILE A 190 -2.00 5.05 -10.63
CA ILE A 190 -2.12 5.82 -9.39
C ILE A 190 -0.74 6.25 -8.88
N PHE A 191 0.29 5.42 -9.05
CA PHE A 191 1.67 5.78 -8.75
C PHE A 191 2.11 6.98 -9.59
N LYS A 192 1.78 7.00 -10.89
CA LYS A 192 2.02 8.16 -11.77
C LYS A 192 1.37 9.43 -11.22
N LEU A 193 0.14 9.36 -10.72
CA LEU A 193 -0.51 10.50 -10.07
C LEU A 193 0.29 11.04 -8.87
N THR A 194 0.94 10.18 -8.08
CA THR A 194 1.80 10.65 -6.98
C THR A 194 2.98 11.48 -7.48
N TYR A 195 3.49 11.17 -8.67
CA TYR A 195 4.57 11.91 -9.30
C TYR A 195 4.08 13.26 -9.83
N ASP A 196 2.90 13.30 -10.45
CA ASP A 196 2.25 14.53 -10.89
C ASP A 196 1.98 15.48 -9.72
N ILE A 197 1.50 14.95 -8.60
CA ILE A 197 1.29 15.72 -7.36
C ILE A 197 2.62 16.33 -6.88
N LYS A 198 3.71 15.56 -6.88
CA LYS A 198 5.03 16.03 -6.44
C LYS A 198 5.61 17.11 -7.35
N LYS A 199 5.29 17.10 -8.64
CA LYS A 199 5.72 18.11 -9.62
C LYS A 199 4.85 19.38 -9.60
N ASN A 200 3.68 19.34 -8.97
CA ASN A 200 2.74 20.44 -8.97
C ASN A 200 2.93 21.36 -7.75
N ASP A 201 3.70 22.44 -7.94
CA ASP A 201 4.00 23.43 -6.90
C ASP A 201 2.77 24.21 -6.38
N THR A 202 1.64 24.12 -7.08
CA THR A 202 0.39 24.79 -6.65
C THR A 202 -0.37 23.99 -5.59
N LEU A 203 -0.16 22.67 -5.52
CA LEU A 203 -0.80 21.80 -4.55
C LEU A 203 -0.18 21.96 -3.17
N LYS A 204 -1.01 22.25 -2.18
CA LYS A 204 -0.58 22.44 -0.78
C LYS A 204 -1.01 21.27 0.07
N ARG A 205 -0.08 20.61 0.74
CA ARG A 205 -0.39 19.47 1.62
C ARG A 205 -1.41 19.85 2.72
N GLU A 206 -2.62 19.30 2.69
CA GLU A 206 -3.56 19.48 3.79
C GLU A 206 -3.11 18.73 5.04
N GLY A 207 -3.48 19.24 6.23
CA GLY A 207 -3.13 18.59 7.50
C GLY A 207 -1.62 18.51 7.78
N GLY A 208 -0.80 19.30 7.08
CA GLY A 208 0.62 19.48 7.36
C GLY A 208 0.84 20.21 8.68
N ILE A 209 2.06 20.06 9.22
CA ILE A 209 2.52 20.70 10.45
C ILE A 209 2.22 22.21 10.41
N THR A 210 1.71 22.75 11.52
CA THR A 210 1.51 24.20 11.63
C THR A 210 2.82 24.93 11.87
N LYS A 211 2.91 26.22 11.49
CA LYS A 211 4.09 27.05 11.81
C LYS A 211 4.46 26.99 13.30
N LYS A 212 3.46 27.09 14.18
CA LYS A 212 3.66 26.99 15.64
C LYS A 212 4.27 25.64 16.06
N GLN A 213 3.76 24.53 15.54
CA GLN A 213 4.32 23.20 15.82
C GLN A 213 5.75 23.07 15.25
N LEU A 214 6.02 23.58 14.05
CA LEU A 214 7.34 23.51 13.43
C LEU A 214 8.37 24.32 14.24
N ASP A 215 8.02 25.54 14.63
CA ASP A 215 8.89 26.41 15.41
C ASP A 215 9.17 25.79 16.80
N TYR A 216 8.14 25.22 17.44
CA TYR A 216 8.31 24.55 18.73
C TYR A 216 9.13 23.26 18.64
N LEU A 217 8.90 22.43 17.62
CA LEU A 217 9.69 21.23 17.38
C LEU A 217 11.16 21.59 17.15
N ARG A 218 11.46 22.60 16.33
CA ARG A 218 12.83 23.09 16.11
C ARG A 218 13.49 23.57 17.40
N PHE A 219 12.76 24.29 18.25
CA PHE A 219 13.25 24.70 19.56
C PHE A 219 13.60 23.49 20.43
N LEU A 220 12.71 22.50 20.52
CA LEU A 220 12.95 21.28 21.30
C LEU A 220 14.13 20.47 20.76
N MET A 221 14.25 20.33 19.43
CA MET A 221 15.37 19.65 18.80
C MET A 221 16.70 20.34 19.13
N LYS A 222 16.76 21.67 19.01
CA LYS A 222 17.95 22.45 19.37
C LYS A 222 18.30 22.30 20.86
N LYS A 223 17.30 22.36 21.74
CA LYS A 223 17.50 22.23 23.20
C LYS A 223 18.06 20.85 23.58
N ASN A 224 17.71 19.81 22.84
CA ASN A 224 18.08 18.43 23.13
C ASN A 224 19.17 17.88 22.19
N ASN A 225 19.85 18.73 21.39
CA ASN A 225 20.86 18.33 20.41
C ASN A 225 20.40 17.23 19.43
N ILE A 226 19.13 17.26 19.03
CA ILE A 226 18.55 16.29 18.09
C ILE A 226 18.78 16.77 16.65
N GLN A 227 19.38 15.92 15.82
CA GLN A 227 19.45 16.10 14.37
C GLN A 227 18.50 15.13 13.68
N MET A 228 17.73 15.62 12.70
CA MET A 228 16.84 14.81 11.85
C MET A 228 17.17 15.04 10.39
N THR A 229 17.00 14.00 9.58
CA THR A 229 17.43 13.95 8.17
C THR A 229 16.35 14.39 7.19
N ASP A 230 15.08 14.47 7.62
CA ASP A 230 13.93 14.62 6.73
C ASP A 230 13.28 16.02 6.78
N ASP A 231 12.57 16.37 5.70
CA ASP A 231 11.87 17.66 5.57
C ASP A 231 10.68 17.78 6.54
N LEU A 232 10.93 18.37 7.71
CA LEU A 232 9.95 18.63 8.75
C LEU A 232 8.70 19.38 8.25
N LYS A 233 8.77 20.13 7.14
CA LYS A 233 7.60 20.88 6.63
C LYS A 233 6.51 19.97 6.07
N LYS A 234 6.85 18.72 5.75
CA LYS A 234 5.95 17.76 5.11
C LYS A 234 5.29 16.80 6.09
N ILE A 235 5.62 16.88 7.38
CA ILE A 235 5.02 16.02 8.40
C ILE A 235 3.60 16.48 8.74
N SER A 236 2.76 15.54 9.15
CA SER A 236 1.38 15.78 9.54
C SER A 236 1.32 16.45 10.92
N LYS A 237 0.24 17.19 11.20
CA LYS A 237 0.02 17.75 12.54
C LYS A 237 0.07 16.69 13.64
N LYS A 238 -0.46 15.49 13.38
CA LYS A 238 -0.50 14.38 14.35
C LYS A 238 0.89 13.80 14.60
N SER A 239 1.66 13.56 13.55
CA SER A 239 3.05 13.09 13.65
C SER A 239 3.92 14.12 14.38
N ALA A 240 3.78 15.41 14.05
CA ALA A 240 4.45 16.50 14.75
C ALA A 240 4.13 16.49 16.26
N SER A 241 2.84 16.40 16.62
CA SER A 241 2.44 16.32 18.04
C SER A 241 3.04 15.11 18.75
N ARG A 242 3.05 13.92 18.12
CA ARG A 242 3.66 12.71 18.71
C ARG A 242 5.14 12.88 18.99
N ILE A 243 5.90 13.47 18.06
CA ILE A 243 7.33 13.73 18.23
C ILE A 243 7.54 14.73 19.37
N ILE A 244 6.80 15.85 19.35
CA ILE A 244 6.85 16.88 20.39
C ILE A 244 6.57 16.26 21.77
N ASP A 245 5.49 15.50 21.91
CA ASP A 245 5.11 14.86 23.17
C ASP A 245 6.18 13.87 23.66
N SER A 246 6.81 13.13 22.75
CA SER A 246 7.88 12.19 23.10
C SER A 246 9.11 12.91 23.63
N ILE A 247 9.54 13.99 22.97
CA ILE A 247 10.66 14.82 23.44
C ILE A 247 10.35 15.44 24.81
N LEU A 248 9.13 15.95 25.01
CA LEU A 248 8.71 16.53 26.29
C LEU A 248 8.72 15.53 27.45
N ARG A 249 8.46 14.25 27.16
CA ARG A 249 8.53 13.16 28.15
C ARG A 249 9.94 12.62 28.36
N GLY A 250 10.95 13.16 27.68
CA GLY A 250 12.34 12.67 27.73
C GLY A 250 12.57 11.38 26.93
N ASN A 251 11.59 10.92 26.16
CA ASN A 251 11.68 9.72 25.34
C ASN A 251 12.21 10.10 23.95
N ILE A 252 13.52 10.29 23.84
CA ILE A 252 14.18 10.69 22.59
C ILE A 252 14.70 9.42 21.91
N ASP A 253 14.06 9.08 20.79
CA ASP A 253 14.43 7.96 19.92
C ASP A 253 14.45 8.48 18.48
N ILE A 254 15.65 8.75 17.98
CA ILE A 254 15.87 9.42 16.69
C ILE A 254 15.40 8.52 15.54
N ASP A 255 15.66 7.22 15.62
CA ASP A 255 15.26 6.26 14.60
C ASP A 255 13.75 6.20 14.50
N LYS A 256 13.07 6.10 15.64
CA LYS A 256 11.60 6.15 15.70
C LYS A 256 11.03 7.47 15.22
N PHE A 257 11.71 8.60 15.45
CA PHE A 257 11.26 9.87 14.91
C PHE A 257 11.41 9.93 13.39
N ASN A 258 12.53 9.46 12.83
CA ASN A 258 12.73 9.36 11.40
C ASN A 258 11.68 8.44 10.76
N GLU A 259 11.34 7.30 11.40
CA GLU A 259 10.23 6.45 10.97
C GLU A 259 8.88 7.18 10.96
N ILE A 260 8.54 7.90 12.05
CA ILE A 260 7.30 8.68 12.14
C ILE A 260 7.23 9.74 11.04
N ILE A 261 8.36 10.36 10.71
CA ILE A 261 8.45 11.36 9.65
C ILE A 261 8.23 10.67 8.29
N LYS A 262 8.97 9.59 8.00
CA LYS A 262 8.86 8.78 6.78
C LYS A 262 7.44 8.24 6.54
N ASP A 263 6.75 7.85 7.60
CA ASP A 263 5.37 7.35 7.56
C ASP A 263 4.30 8.45 7.55
N SER A 264 4.72 9.69 7.76
CA SER A 264 3.84 10.86 7.70
C SER A 264 3.63 11.39 6.28
N TYR A 265 4.42 10.91 5.32
CA TYR A 265 4.30 11.23 3.90
C TYR A 265 3.17 10.43 3.25
#